data_AF-A0A4U1GBR4-F1
#
_entry.id   AF-A0A4U1GBR4-F1
#
_cell.length_a   1.000
_cell.length_b   1.000
_cell.length_c   1.000
_cell.angle_alpha   90.00
_cell.angle_beta   90.00
_cell.angle_gamma   90.00
#
_symmetry.space_group_name_H-M   'P 1'
#
loop_
_entity.id
_entity.type
_entity.pdbx_description
1 polymer ?
#
loop_
_entity_poly.entity_id
_entity_poly.type
_entity_poly.pdbx_seq_one_letter_code
_entity_poly.pdbx_strand_id
1 'polypeptide(L)'
;MKLLFYFSFLILTGMVFNSYGQEQKHPKQEASIAAQRQKQERNYYRKGLGVDSVKAAQVTQVQGSYKAALNIIIADTSLNEAARRARISALMEVKNQKLRGLLSPAQQEKIIPGTERVPAKPKKQL
;
A
#
# COMPACT_ATOMS: atom_id res chain seq x y z
N MET A 1 -13.20 30.25 -71.90
CA MET A 1 -12.37 29.02 -72.00
C MET A 1 -12.51 28.21 -70.72
N LYS A 2 -12.70 26.89 -70.87
CA LYS A 2 -12.67 25.80 -69.88
C LYS A 2 -13.88 25.61 -68.94
N LEU A 3 -14.83 24.88 -69.53
CA LEU A 3 -15.66 23.80 -68.99
C LEU A 3 -14.97 22.96 -67.90
N LEU A 4 -15.70 22.54 -66.85
CA LEU A 4 -15.94 21.13 -66.50
C LEU A 4 -16.89 20.96 -65.31
N PHE A 5 -17.98 20.25 -65.59
CA PHE A 5 -18.87 19.54 -64.65
C PHE A 5 -18.07 18.64 -63.69
N TYR A 6 -18.57 18.42 -62.46
CA TYR A 6 -18.80 17.07 -61.93
C TYR A 6 -19.75 17.11 -60.73
N PHE A 7 -20.94 16.55 -60.94
CA PHE A 7 -21.82 16.01 -59.92
C PHE A 7 -21.18 14.72 -59.40
N SER A 8 -20.95 14.62 -58.09
CA SER A 8 -20.83 13.31 -57.42
C SER A 8 -21.28 13.44 -55.96
N PHE A 9 -22.51 12.97 -55.76
CA PHE A 9 -23.05 12.55 -54.49
C PHE A 9 -22.34 11.24 -54.09
N LEU A 10 -21.62 11.22 -52.98
CA LEU A 10 -21.08 10.01 -52.34
C LEU A 10 -20.87 10.36 -50.85
N ILE A 11 -21.92 10.25 -50.03
CA ILE A 11 -22.26 9.08 -49.21
C ILE A 11 -21.24 8.86 -48.06
N LEU A 12 -21.78 8.84 -46.83
CA LEU A 12 -21.20 8.28 -45.60
C LEU A 12 -19.95 8.98 -45.01
N THR A 13 -20.16 10.03 -44.23
CA THR A 13 -19.49 10.14 -42.92
C THR A 13 -20.33 9.42 -41.88
N GLY A 14 -20.32 8.09 -42.00
CA GLY A 14 -20.79 7.21 -40.93
C GLY A 14 -19.87 7.29 -39.72
N MET A 15 -20.46 6.98 -38.57
CA MET A 15 -19.84 6.74 -37.26
C MET A 15 -19.56 7.98 -36.40
N VAL A 16 -20.65 8.54 -35.87
CA VAL A 16 -20.73 8.76 -34.42
C VAL A 16 -20.55 7.41 -33.73
N PHE A 17 -19.37 7.11 -33.21
CA PHE A 17 -19.13 6.12 -32.13
C PHE A 17 -17.87 6.60 -31.37
N ASN A 18 -18.03 7.31 -30.26
CA ASN A 18 -18.32 6.75 -28.94
C ASN A 18 -17.20 5.82 -28.45
N SER A 19 -16.12 6.41 -27.92
CA SER A 19 -15.44 5.86 -26.75
C SER A 19 -14.62 6.97 -26.10
N TYR A 20 -15.33 7.91 -25.48
CA TYR A 20 -14.84 8.39 -24.19
C TYR A 20 -14.69 7.14 -23.36
N GLY A 21 -13.45 6.67 -23.20
CA GLY A 21 -13.13 5.58 -22.30
C GLY A 21 -13.57 5.99 -20.90
N GLN A 22 -14.83 5.71 -20.58
CA GLN A 22 -15.25 5.59 -19.20
C GLN A 22 -14.41 4.46 -18.64
N GLU A 23 -13.37 4.84 -17.90
CA GLU A 23 -12.71 3.99 -16.94
C GLU A 23 -13.75 3.68 -15.85
N GLN A 24 -14.75 2.85 -16.18
CA GLN A 24 -15.62 2.21 -15.20
C GLN A 24 -14.73 1.22 -14.46
N LYS A 25 -14.02 1.70 -13.44
CA LYS A 25 -13.39 0.87 -12.42
C LYS A 25 -14.45 -0.10 -11.93
N HIS A 26 -14.39 -1.36 -12.35
CA HIS A 26 -15.34 -2.38 -11.92
C HIS A 26 -15.10 -2.64 -10.43
N PRO A 27 -15.97 -2.15 -9.52
CA PRO A 27 -15.70 -2.20 -8.09
C PRO A 27 -15.57 -3.63 -7.56
N LYS A 28 -16.21 -4.60 -8.24
CA LYS A 28 -16.09 -6.03 -7.94
C LYS A 28 -14.68 -6.59 -8.23
N GLN A 29 -13.98 -6.06 -9.22
CA GLN A 29 -12.64 -6.51 -9.59
C GLN A 29 -11.56 -5.88 -8.69
N GLU A 30 -11.71 -4.61 -8.32
CA GLU A 30 -10.81 -3.97 -7.36
C GLU A 30 -10.92 -4.62 -5.96
N ALA A 31 -12.13 -4.93 -5.51
CA ALA A 31 -12.37 -5.61 -4.24
C ALA A 31 -11.74 -7.02 -4.20
N SER A 32 -11.83 -7.78 -5.30
CA SER A 32 -11.25 -9.13 -5.35
C SER A 32 -9.72 -9.10 -5.36
N ILE A 33 -9.11 -8.14 -6.06
CA ILE A 33 -7.65 -7.91 -6.06
C ILE A 33 -7.17 -7.50 -4.67
N ALA A 34 -7.87 -6.58 -4.01
CA ALA A 34 -7.55 -6.15 -2.65
C ALA A 34 -7.61 -7.32 -1.65
N ALA A 35 -8.65 -8.15 -1.72
CA ALA A 35 -8.80 -9.33 -0.88
C ALA A 35 -7.68 -10.37 -1.13
N GLN A 36 -7.28 -10.57 -2.39
CA GLN A 36 -6.16 -11.44 -2.73
C GLN A 36 -4.84 -10.91 -2.16
N ARG A 37 -4.55 -9.61 -2.31
CA ARG A 37 -3.35 -8.99 -1.73
C ARG A 37 -3.33 -9.14 -0.21
N GLN A 38 -4.44 -8.86 0.46
CA GLN A 38 -4.55 -9.01 1.92
C GLN A 38 -4.30 -10.46 2.36
N LYS A 39 -4.82 -11.45 1.60
CA LYS A 39 -4.56 -12.87 1.86
C LYS A 39 -3.07 -13.22 1.69
N GLN A 40 -2.41 -12.68 0.67
CA GLN A 40 -0.98 -12.89 0.43
C GLN A 40 -0.12 -12.29 1.55
N GLU A 41 -0.39 -11.05 1.96
CA GLU A 41 0.32 -10.37 3.05
C GLU A 41 0.16 -11.12 4.38
N ARG A 42 -1.07 -11.55 4.71
CA ARG A 42 -1.30 -12.36 5.90
C ARG A 42 -0.52 -13.67 5.84
N ASN A 43 -0.52 -14.34 4.69
CA ASN A 43 0.23 -15.58 4.52
C ASN A 43 1.74 -15.39 4.63
N TYR A 44 2.26 -14.26 4.15
CA TYR A 44 3.66 -13.88 4.30
C TYR A 44 4.04 -13.80 5.79
N TYR A 45 3.29 -13.05 6.60
CA TYR A 45 3.59 -12.93 8.03
C TYR A 45 3.37 -14.24 8.79
N ARG A 46 2.32 -14.99 8.45
CA ARG A 46 2.06 -16.31 9.04
C ARG A 46 3.28 -17.23 8.91
N LYS A 47 3.84 -17.32 7.69
CA LYS A 47 5.00 -18.17 7.39
C LYS A 47 6.30 -17.58 7.94
N GLY A 48 6.58 -16.29 7.69
CA GLY A 48 7.83 -15.67 8.09
C GLY A 48 8.02 -15.59 9.61
N LEU A 49 6.94 -15.31 10.34
CA LEU A 49 6.96 -15.16 11.79
C LEU A 49 6.57 -16.45 12.54
N GLY A 50 6.04 -17.47 11.86
CA GLY A 50 5.57 -18.69 12.51
C GLY A 50 4.42 -18.41 13.48
N VAL A 51 3.47 -17.57 13.08
CA VAL A 51 2.29 -17.19 13.89
C VAL A 51 1.01 -17.79 13.31
N ASP A 52 -0.07 -17.81 14.10
CA ASP A 52 -1.40 -18.19 13.60
C ASP A 52 -2.00 -17.13 12.65
N SER A 53 -3.17 -17.45 12.07
CA SER A 53 -3.87 -16.57 11.13
C SER A 53 -4.38 -15.27 11.76
N VAL A 54 -4.75 -15.29 13.05
CA VAL A 54 -5.29 -14.13 13.76
C VAL A 54 -4.17 -13.14 14.02
N LYS A 55 -3.06 -13.60 14.58
CA LYS A 55 -1.87 -12.79 14.84
C LYS A 55 -1.24 -12.29 13.54
N ALA A 56 -1.22 -13.11 12.48
CA ALA A 56 -0.79 -12.65 11.17
C ALA A 56 -1.67 -11.50 10.65
N ALA A 57 -3.00 -11.58 10.83
CA ALA A 57 -3.90 -10.50 10.43
C ALA A 57 -3.66 -9.21 11.22
N GLN A 58 -3.39 -9.32 12.53
CA GLN A 58 -3.02 -8.17 13.36
C GLN A 58 -1.72 -7.52 12.89
N VAL A 59 -0.69 -8.32 12.56
CA VAL A 59 0.57 -7.80 12.01
C VAL A 59 0.33 -7.11 10.66
N THR A 60 -0.45 -7.73 9.76
CA THR A 60 -0.84 -7.11 8.48
C THR A 60 -1.52 -5.76 8.70
N GLN A 61 -2.44 -5.67 9.66
CA GLN A 61 -3.14 -4.41 9.97
C GLN A 61 -2.19 -3.34 10.49
N VAL A 62 -1.26 -3.68 11.39
CA VAL A 62 -0.26 -2.73 11.90
C VAL A 62 0.61 -2.19 10.76
N GLN A 63 1.09 -3.08 9.88
CA GLN A 63 1.94 -2.71 8.74
C GLN A 63 1.17 -1.89 7.69
N GLY A 64 -0.08 -2.27 7.40
CA GLY A 64 -0.96 -1.52 6.51
C GLY A 64 -1.25 -0.11 7.02
N SER A 65 -1.54 0.02 8.33
CA SER A 65 -1.78 1.31 8.97
C SER A 65 -0.54 2.20 8.92
N TYR A 66 0.64 1.62 9.20
CA TYR A 66 1.92 2.31 9.07
C TYR A 66 2.14 2.83 7.64
N LYS A 67 1.95 1.98 6.62
CA LYS A 67 2.12 2.36 5.21
C LYS A 67 1.16 3.47 4.79
N ALA A 68 -0.11 3.40 5.22
CA ALA A 68 -1.09 4.43 4.92
C ALA A 68 -0.70 5.79 5.54
N ALA A 69 -0.33 5.80 6.82
CA ALA A 69 0.12 7.01 7.50
C ALA A 69 1.44 7.56 6.91
N LEU A 70 2.37 6.68 6.53
CA LEU A 70 3.62 7.07 5.88
C LEU A 70 3.34 7.76 4.54
N ASN A 71 2.42 7.22 3.73
CA ASN A 71 2.04 7.83 2.46
C ASN A 71 1.44 9.23 2.65
N ILE A 72 0.65 9.44 3.71
CA ILE A 72 0.13 10.78 4.05
C ILE A 72 1.27 11.73 4.38
N ILE A 73 2.23 11.31 5.21
CA ILE A 73 3.39 12.14 5.57
C ILE A 73 4.24 12.46 4.33
N ILE A 74 4.43 11.51 3.42
CA ILE A 74 5.20 11.71 2.18
C ILE A 74 4.46 12.69 1.24
N ALA A 75 3.14 12.57 1.13
CA ALA A 75 2.33 13.44 0.28
C ALA A 75 2.18 14.87 0.84
N ASP A 76 2.47 15.08 2.13
CA ASP A 76 2.39 16.41 2.76
C ASP A 76 3.55 17.31 2.28
N THR A 77 3.22 18.23 1.36
CA THR A 77 4.15 19.21 0.79
C THR A 77 4.39 20.42 1.71
N SER A 78 3.63 20.55 2.80
CA SER A 78 3.82 21.63 3.78
C SER A 78 4.99 21.37 4.73
N LEU A 79 5.48 20.11 4.79
CA LEU A 79 6.57 19.72 5.67
C LEU A 79 7.93 19.95 5.02
N ASN A 80 8.78 20.66 5.75
CA ASN A 80 10.21 20.61 5.50
C ASN A 80 10.78 19.22 5.86
N GLU A 81 12.01 18.95 5.40
CA GLU A 81 12.65 17.65 5.54
C GLU A 81 12.83 17.22 7.01
N ALA A 82 13.20 18.15 7.89
CA ALA A 82 13.40 17.86 9.31
C ALA A 82 12.08 17.43 9.98
N ALA A 83 10.98 18.17 9.73
CA ALA A 83 9.66 17.85 10.25
C ALA A 83 9.13 16.52 9.68
N ARG A 84 9.37 16.26 8.39
CA ARG A 84 9.02 14.99 7.74
C ARG A 84 9.71 13.82 8.41
N ARG A 85 11.03 13.90 8.61
CA ARG A 85 11.81 12.88 9.32
C ARG A 85 11.30 12.65 10.74
N ALA A 86 11.06 13.72 11.50
CA ALA A 86 10.55 13.61 12.87
C ALA A 86 9.19 12.88 12.93
N ARG A 87 8.27 13.20 12.01
CA ARG A 87 6.97 12.51 11.92
C ARG A 87 7.11 11.04 11.53
N ILE A 88 7.99 10.71 10.58
CA ILE A 88 8.26 9.33 10.19
C ILE A 88 8.87 8.55 11.37
N SER A 89 9.84 9.12 12.09
CA SER A 89 10.43 8.49 13.27
C SER A 89 9.38 8.20 14.35
N ALA A 90 8.49 9.16 14.64
CA ALA A 90 7.39 8.95 15.58
C ALA A 90 6.43 7.85 15.12
N LEU A 91 6.08 7.84 13.83
CA LEU A 91 5.21 6.81 13.24
C LEU A 91 5.86 5.41 13.32
N MET A 92 7.17 5.33 13.11
CA MET A 92 7.95 4.11 13.20
C MET A 92 7.98 3.57 14.63
N GLU A 93 8.14 4.43 15.65
CA GLU A 93 8.09 4.01 17.06
C GLU A 93 6.71 3.46 17.42
N VAL A 94 5.62 4.10 16.99
CA VAL A 94 4.26 3.60 17.21
C VAL A 94 4.04 2.23 16.55
N LYS A 95 4.52 2.03 15.32
CA LYS A 95 4.51 0.71 14.65
C LYS A 95 5.24 -0.32 15.51
N ASN A 96 6.46 -0.01 15.95
CA ASN A 96 7.30 -0.96 16.68
C ASN A 96 6.73 -1.29 18.05
N GLN A 97 6.18 -0.31 18.78
CA GLN A 97 5.48 -0.54 20.03
C GLN A 97 4.32 -1.53 19.85
N LYS A 98 3.50 -1.37 18.81
CA LYS A 98 2.41 -2.30 18.49
C LYS A 98 2.94 -3.70 18.18
N LEU A 99 4.01 -3.82 17.38
CA LEU A 99 4.62 -5.12 17.07
C LEU A 99 5.22 -5.80 18.30
N ARG A 100 5.86 -5.04 19.20
CA ARG A 100 6.38 -5.57 20.47
C ARG A 100 5.28 -6.14 21.38
N GLY A 101 4.08 -5.57 21.35
CA GLY A 101 2.92 -6.09 22.07
C GLY A 101 2.29 -7.36 21.46
N LEU A 102 2.58 -7.66 20.19
CA LEU A 102 1.98 -8.79 19.46
C LEU A 102 2.91 -10.01 19.35
N LEU A 103 4.22 -9.75 19.25
CA LEU A 103 5.23 -10.71 18.83
C LEU A 103 6.22 -11.04 19.94
N SER A 104 6.71 -12.27 19.96
CA SER A 104 7.82 -12.64 20.84
C SER A 104 9.13 -11.94 20.42
N PRO A 105 10.14 -11.83 21.29
CA PRO A 105 11.43 -11.22 20.92
C PRO A 105 12.05 -11.83 19.64
N ALA A 106 12.07 -13.16 19.54
CA ALA A 106 12.58 -13.84 18.34
C ALA A 106 11.78 -13.54 17.06
N GLN A 107 10.49 -13.24 17.18
CA GLN A 107 9.66 -12.81 16.05
C GLN A 107 9.86 -11.33 15.72
N GLN A 108 10.07 -10.49 16.73
CA GLN A 108 10.38 -9.06 16.55
C GLN A 108 11.68 -8.88 15.77
N GLU A 109 12.69 -9.71 16.03
CA GLU A 109 13.97 -9.67 15.30
C GLU A 109 13.82 -9.89 13.78
N LYS A 110 12.76 -10.57 13.34
CA LYS A 110 12.49 -10.82 11.92
C LYS A 110 11.84 -9.66 11.20
N ILE A 111 11.26 -8.67 11.92
CA ILE A 111 10.42 -7.62 11.33
C ILE A 111 10.75 -6.20 11.79
N ILE A 112 11.38 -6.06 12.97
CA ILE A 112 11.89 -4.79 13.49
C ILE A 112 13.41 -4.76 13.20
N PRO A 113 13.91 -3.81 12.41
CA PRO A 113 15.34 -3.63 12.17
C PRO A 113 16.12 -3.43 13.46
N GLY A 114 17.37 -3.89 13.51
CA GLY A 114 18.22 -3.82 14.71
C GLY A 114 18.38 -2.39 15.27
N THR A 115 18.41 -1.39 14.40
CA THR A 115 18.49 0.04 14.73
C THR A 115 17.24 0.58 15.45
N GLU A 116 16.12 -0.15 15.38
CA GLU A 116 14.83 0.22 15.97
C GLU A 116 14.45 -0.67 17.17
N ARG A 117 15.32 -1.62 17.55
CA ARG A 117 15.05 -2.51 18.68
C ARG A 117 15.44 -1.81 19.97
N VAL A 118 14.56 -1.90 20.97
CA VAL A 118 14.95 -1.58 22.34
C VAL A 118 15.90 -2.69 22.81
N PRO A 119 17.07 -2.36 23.38
CA PRO A 119 17.98 -3.39 23.88
C PRO A 119 17.25 -4.27 24.88
N ALA A 120 17.35 -5.58 24.71
CA ALA A 120 16.85 -6.53 25.70
C ALA A 120 17.53 -6.23 27.04
N LYS A 121 16.74 -5.97 28.09
CA LYS A 121 17.29 -5.75 29.43
C LYS A 121 18.27 -6.87 29.75
N PRO A 122 19.53 -6.57 30.14
CA PRO A 122 20.48 -7.62 30.50
C PRO A 122 19.86 -8.46 31.62
N LYS A 123 19.74 -9.77 31.40
CA LYS A 123 19.41 -10.70 32.48
C LYS A 123 20.50 -10.53 33.52
N LYS A 124 20.17 -9.96 34.69
CA LYS A 124 21.04 -10.01 35.86
C LYS A 124 21.36 -11.48 36.10
N GLN A 125 22.61 -11.87 35.87
CA GLN A 125 23.12 -13.14 36.32
C GLN A 125 23.13 -13.06 37.85
N LEU A 126 22.32 -13.91 38.48
CA LEU A 126 22.33 -14.18 39.92
C LEU A 126 23.33 -15.31 40.16
#